data_AF-A0A2K3LP37-F1
#
_entry.id   AF-A0A2K3LP37-F1
#
_cell.length_a   1.000
_cell.length_b   1.000
_cell.length_c   1.000
_cell.angle_alpha   90.00
_cell.angle_beta   90.00
_cell.angle_gamma   90.00
#
_symmetry.space_group_name_H-M   'P 1'
#
loop_
_entity.id
_entity.type
_entity.pdbx_description
1 polymer ?
#
loop_
_entity_poly.entity_id
_entity_poly.type
_entity_poly.pdbx_seq_one_letter_code
_entity_poly.pdbx_strand_id
1 'polypeptide(L)'
;MEQWFPPMQSIITVEGEEERKPYFEVMEEVVEKMEEAFGKCSKGKPFFGGDKIGYLDIAFGSFLGWLSVIEHDYERKVLVEEKAPNLVKWAERFVVDPAVKGLIPETERLVKLSKALQIKWRAAVGKI
;
A
#
# COMPACT_ATOMS: atom_id res chain seq x y z
N MET A 1 10.48 -2.20 -3.43
CA MET A 1 10.22 -1.15 -2.40
C MET A 1 10.49 0.24 -2.92
N GLU A 2 11.54 0.46 -3.71
CA GLU A 2 11.92 1.78 -4.24
C GLU A 2 10.83 2.47 -5.09
N GLN A 3 9.92 1.72 -5.71
CA GLN A 3 8.81 2.30 -6.49
C GLN A 3 7.55 2.60 -5.64
N TRP A 4 7.46 2.04 -4.43
CA TRP A 4 6.26 2.12 -3.58
C TRP A 4 6.45 3.08 -2.41
N PHE A 5 7.61 2.99 -1.74
CA PHE A 5 7.86 3.73 -0.52
C PHE A 5 8.04 5.24 -0.74
N PRO A 6 8.82 5.72 -1.73
CA PRO A 6 8.95 7.15 -1.97
C PRO A 6 7.62 7.88 -2.30
N PRO A 7 6.77 7.41 -3.24
CA PRO A 7 5.51 8.10 -3.52
C PRO A 7 4.55 8.03 -2.32
N MET A 8 4.49 6.90 -1.59
CA MET A 8 3.71 6.81 -0.35
C MET A 8 4.19 7.82 0.70
N GLN A 9 5.50 7.94 0.92
CA GLN A 9 6.07 8.92 1.82
C GLN A 9 5.68 10.34 1.37
N SER A 10 5.82 10.65 0.09
CA SER A 10 5.46 11.95 -0.48
C SER A 10 3.98 12.28 -0.26
N ILE A 11 3.06 11.33 -0.49
CA ILE A 11 1.62 11.50 -0.25
C ILE A 11 1.36 11.99 1.18
N ILE A 12 2.01 11.36 2.15
CA ILE A 12 1.90 11.69 3.58
C ILE A 12 2.57 13.03 3.89
N THR A 13 3.69 13.37 3.26
CA THR A 13 4.48 14.56 3.63
C THR A 13 4.06 15.85 2.98
N VAL A 14 3.57 15.87 1.75
CA VAL A 14 3.22 17.12 1.06
C VAL A 14 2.00 17.80 1.69
N GLU A 15 1.88 19.12 1.57
CA GLU A 15 0.78 19.90 2.16
C GLU A 15 -0.39 20.05 1.20
N GLY A 16 -0.11 20.46 -0.04
CA GLY A 16 -1.13 20.76 -1.05
C GLY A 16 -1.72 19.51 -1.71
N GLU A 17 -3.00 19.58 -2.05
CA GLU A 17 -3.69 18.53 -2.83
C GLU A 17 -3.10 18.38 -4.24
N GLU A 18 -2.86 19.50 -4.94
CA GLU A 18 -2.25 19.49 -6.28
C GLU A 18 -0.83 18.91 -6.28
N GLU A 19 -0.04 19.18 -5.23
CA GLU A 19 1.29 18.59 -5.06
C GLU A 19 1.21 17.07 -4.80
N ARG A 20 0.13 16.61 -4.15
CA ARG A 20 -0.10 15.20 -3.79
C ARG A 20 -0.51 14.34 -4.98
N LYS A 21 -1.27 14.92 -5.91
CA LYS A 21 -1.93 14.20 -7.00
C LYS A 21 -0.99 13.32 -7.85
N PRO A 22 0.21 13.76 -8.28
CA PRO A 22 1.10 12.92 -9.08
C PRO A 22 1.57 11.67 -8.34
N TYR A 23 1.72 11.73 -7.01
CA TYR A 23 2.16 10.57 -6.23
C TYR A 23 1.07 9.51 -6.12
N PHE A 24 -0.21 9.92 -6.11
CA PHE A 24 -1.32 8.98 -6.23
C PHE A 24 -1.35 8.30 -7.60
N GLU A 25 -1.15 9.06 -8.68
CA GLU A 25 -1.09 8.50 -10.04
C GLU A 25 0.02 7.44 -10.14
N VAL A 26 1.21 7.73 -9.59
CA VAL A 26 2.31 6.76 -9.50
C VAL A 26 1.89 5.50 -8.72
N MET A 27 1.23 5.65 -7.57
CA MET A 27 0.78 4.52 -6.75
C MET A 27 -0.26 3.65 -7.49
N GLU A 28 -1.19 4.29 -8.20
CA GLU A 28 -2.19 3.61 -9.03
C GLU A 28 -1.53 2.82 -10.17
N GLU A 29 -0.55 3.41 -10.88
CA GLU A 29 0.22 2.71 -11.91
C GLU A 29 0.99 1.51 -11.36
N VAL A 30 1.54 1.64 -10.14
CA VAL A 30 2.25 0.52 -9.50
C VAL A 30 1.26 -0.59 -9.12
N VAL A 31 0.04 -0.27 -8.68
CA VAL A 31 -1.02 -1.25 -8.44
C VAL A 31 -1.38 -2.00 -9.72
N GLU A 32 -1.55 -1.31 -10.85
CA GLU A 32 -1.83 -1.94 -12.14
C GLU A 32 -0.70 -2.88 -12.59
N LYS A 33 0.57 -2.46 -12.45
CA LYS A 33 1.73 -3.33 -12.71
C LYS A 33 1.77 -4.55 -11.79
N MET A 34 1.39 -4.37 -10.53
CA MET A 34 1.34 -5.47 -9.55
C MET A 34 0.19 -6.44 -9.86
N GLU A 35 -0.94 -5.98 -10.39
CA GLU A 35 -2.05 -6.83 -10.86
C GLU A 35 -1.58 -7.73 -12.00
N GLU A 36 -0.87 -7.19 -12.99
CA GLU A 36 -0.27 -7.99 -14.06
C GLU A 36 0.74 -9.01 -13.53
N ALA A 37 1.61 -8.57 -12.60
CA ALA A 37 2.59 -9.45 -11.96
C ALA A 37 1.91 -10.56 -11.17
N PHE A 38 0.82 -10.25 -10.47
CA PHE A 38 0.03 -11.23 -9.73
C PHE A 38 -0.54 -12.30 -10.67
N GLY A 39 -1.12 -11.91 -11.81
CA GLY A 39 -1.62 -12.86 -12.80
C GLY A 39 -0.54 -13.81 -13.32
N LYS A 40 0.66 -13.28 -13.63
CA LYS A 40 1.81 -14.05 -14.13
C LYS A 40 2.40 -14.98 -13.06
N CYS A 41 2.57 -14.49 -11.83
CA CYS A 41 3.21 -15.22 -10.75
C CYS A 41 2.29 -16.26 -10.10
N SER A 42 1.04 -15.89 -9.82
CA SER A 42 0.08 -16.77 -9.14
C SER A 42 -0.39 -17.92 -10.02
N LYS A 43 -0.43 -17.75 -11.35
CA LYS A 43 -1.00 -18.72 -12.29
C LYS A 43 -2.43 -19.13 -11.90
N GLY A 44 -3.23 -18.15 -11.45
CA GLY A 44 -4.61 -18.36 -11.01
C GLY A 44 -4.76 -18.87 -9.58
N LYS A 45 -3.67 -18.93 -8.81
CA LYS A 45 -3.68 -19.33 -7.40
C LYS A 45 -3.98 -18.14 -6.47
N PRO A 46 -4.33 -18.39 -5.20
CA PRO A 46 -4.76 -17.34 -4.28
C PRO A 46 -3.70 -16.28 -3.93
N PHE A 47 -2.41 -16.63 -4.01
CA PHE A 47 -1.26 -15.83 -3.58
C PHE A 47 -0.18 -15.73 -4.67
N PHE A 48 0.72 -14.75 -4.56
CA PHE A 48 1.92 -14.68 -5.40
C PHE A 48 2.80 -15.91 -5.24
N GLY A 49 2.86 -16.46 -4.02
CA GLY A 49 3.50 -17.74 -3.70
C GLY A 49 2.75 -18.99 -4.17
N GLY A 50 1.65 -18.84 -4.91
CA GLY A 50 0.81 -19.94 -5.35
C GLY A 50 -0.27 -20.28 -4.31
N ASP A 51 -0.22 -21.49 -3.76
CA ASP A 51 -1.24 -21.98 -2.81
C ASP A 51 -1.08 -21.40 -1.39
N LYS A 52 0.06 -20.78 -1.08
CA LYS A 52 0.38 -20.23 0.24
C LYS A 52 1.06 -18.86 0.10
N ILE A 53 1.02 -18.08 1.17
CA ILE A 53 1.77 -16.82 1.30
C ILE A 53 3.26 -17.08 1.03
N GLY A 54 3.80 -16.38 0.04
CA GLY A 54 5.22 -16.37 -0.30
C GLY A 54 5.87 -15.03 -0.03
N TYR A 55 7.12 -14.88 -0.49
CA TYR A 55 7.91 -13.67 -0.28
C TYR A 55 7.22 -12.39 -0.80
N LEU A 56 6.69 -12.43 -2.03
CA LEU A 56 6.04 -11.26 -2.63
C LEU A 56 4.73 -10.90 -1.90
N ASP A 57 4.00 -11.88 -1.40
CA ASP A 57 2.81 -11.65 -0.58
C ASP A 57 3.17 -10.89 0.70
N ILE A 58 4.24 -11.29 1.39
CA ILE A 58 4.71 -10.62 2.60
C ILE A 58 5.20 -9.20 2.29
N ALA A 59 6.04 -9.07 1.26
CA ALA A 59 6.61 -7.79 0.87
C ALA A 59 5.50 -6.80 0.49
N PHE A 60 4.55 -7.21 -0.35
CA PHE A 60 3.46 -6.34 -0.78
C PHE A 60 2.43 -6.13 0.34
N GLY A 61 2.06 -7.18 1.05
CA GLY A 61 1.10 -7.15 2.15
C GLY A 61 1.51 -6.26 3.31
N SER A 62 2.81 -6.10 3.55
CA SER A 62 3.34 -5.15 4.54
C SER A 62 2.94 -3.68 4.29
N PHE A 63 2.54 -3.34 3.05
CA PHE A 63 2.10 -2.01 2.67
C PHE A 63 0.59 -1.79 2.82
N LEU A 64 -0.21 -2.83 3.02
CA LEU A 64 -1.67 -2.71 3.11
C LEU A 64 -2.10 -1.78 4.26
N GLY A 65 -1.41 -1.84 5.40
CA GLY A 65 -1.69 -0.92 6.51
C GLY A 65 -1.45 0.55 6.14
N TRP A 66 -0.38 0.84 5.40
CA TRP A 66 -0.08 2.20 4.95
C TRP A 66 -1.02 2.68 3.84
N LEU A 67 -1.46 1.78 2.97
CA LEU A 67 -2.54 2.08 2.03
C LEU A 67 -3.80 2.49 2.79
N SER A 68 -4.22 1.73 3.81
CA SER A 68 -5.40 2.09 4.61
C SER A 68 -5.29 3.47 5.28
N VAL A 69 -4.09 3.89 5.70
CA VAL A 69 -3.85 5.26 6.20
C VAL A 69 -4.10 6.30 5.13
N ILE A 70 -3.53 6.11 3.93
CA ILE A 70 -3.68 7.04 2.81
C ILE A 70 -5.15 7.16 2.39
N GLU A 71 -5.83 6.02 2.25
CA GLU A 71 -7.24 5.99 1.86
C GLU A 71 -8.14 6.63 2.92
N HIS A 72 -7.79 6.51 4.20
CA HIS A 72 -8.48 7.16 5.31
C HIS A 72 -8.30 8.68 5.31
N ASP A 73 -7.05 9.17 5.26
CA ASP A 73 -6.75 10.59 5.44
C ASP A 73 -7.10 11.45 4.22
N TYR A 74 -7.14 10.86 3.02
CA TYR A 74 -7.34 11.58 1.76
C TYR A 74 -8.57 11.14 0.98
N GLU A 75 -9.38 10.22 1.53
CA GLU A 75 -10.62 9.72 0.92
C GLU A 75 -10.45 9.21 -0.54
N ARG A 76 -9.23 8.80 -0.90
CA ARG A 76 -8.86 8.33 -2.24
C ARG A 76 -8.33 6.91 -2.17
N LYS A 77 -9.09 5.97 -2.74
CA LYS A 77 -8.67 4.57 -2.86
C LYS A 77 -7.63 4.39 -3.96
N VAL A 78 -6.62 3.56 -3.67
CA VAL A 78 -5.57 3.20 -4.64
C VAL A 78 -5.77 1.77 -5.11
N LEU A 79 -6.09 0.86 -4.19
CA LEU A 79 -6.38 -0.54 -4.53
C LEU A 79 -7.89 -0.71 -4.77
N VAL A 80 -8.31 -0.54 -6.02
CA VAL A 80 -9.73 -0.61 -6.43
C VAL A 80 -9.98 -1.79 -7.37
N GLU A 81 -11.16 -2.40 -7.25
CA GLU A 81 -11.51 -3.61 -8.01
C GLU A 81 -11.56 -3.37 -9.52
N GLU A 82 -11.93 -2.16 -9.95
CA GLU A 82 -11.95 -1.77 -11.36
C GLU A 82 -10.57 -1.90 -12.02
N LYS A 83 -9.50 -1.54 -11.30
CA LYS A 83 -8.12 -1.53 -11.82
C LYS A 83 -7.34 -2.79 -11.47
N ALA A 84 -7.63 -3.39 -10.32
CA ALA A 84 -6.85 -4.50 -9.77
C ALA A 84 -7.75 -5.57 -9.10
N PRO A 85 -8.64 -6.23 -9.87
CA PRO A 85 -9.65 -7.12 -9.33
C PRO A 85 -9.07 -8.35 -8.62
N ASN A 86 -7.94 -8.89 -9.09
CA ASN A 86 -7.33 -10.05 -8.45
C ASN A 86 -6.57 -9.66 -7.18
N LEU A 87 -5.91 -8.50 -7.18
CA LEU A 87 -5.22 -7.97 -6.01
C LEU A 87 -6.19 -7.57 -4.89
N VAL A 88 -7.37 -7.02 -5.19
CA VAL A 88 -8.39 -6.77 -4.16
C VAL A 88 -8.75 -8.07 -3.44
N LYS A 89 -9.07 -9.12 -4.21
CA LYS A 89 -9.40 -10.44 -3.64
C LYS A 89 -8.21 -11.08 -2.92
N TRP A 90 -7.00 -10.85 -3.42
CA TRP A 90 -5.77 -11.28 -2.76
C TRP A 90 -5.61 -10.59 -1.41
N ALA A 91 -5.82 -9.27 -1.32
CA ALA A 91 -5.71 -8.51 -0.08
C ALA A 91 -6.71 -9.02 0.95
N GLU A 92 -7.97 -9.25 0.56
CA GLU A 92 -9.01 -9.85 1.40
C GLU A 92 -8.58 -11.20 1.98
N ARG A 93 -7.96 -12.07 1.17
CA ARG A 93 -7.43 -13.36 1.63
C ARG A 93 -6.21 -13.21 2.53
N PHE A 94 -5.29 -12.30 2.17
CA PHE A 94 -4.05 -12.08 2.87
C PHE A 94 -4.28 -11.59 4.30
N VAL A 95 -5.19 -10.62 4.52
CA VAL A 95 -5.42 -10.04 5.85
C VAL A 95 -6.09 -11.00 6.83
N VAL A 96 -6.83 -12.01 6.34
CA VAL A 96 -7.50 -13.01 7.18
C VAL A 96 -6.69 -14.31 7.35
N ASP A 97 -5.59 -14.47 6.62
CA ASP A 97 -4.73 -15.64 6.74
C ASP A 97 -4.20 -15.78 8.18
N PRO A 98 -4.18 -16.99 8.78
CA PRO A 98 -3.72 -17.19 10.15
C PRO A 98 -2.29 -16.68 10.43
N ALA A 99 -1.42 -16.63 9.42
CA ALA A 99 -0.05 -16.12 9.57
C ALA A 99 0.02 -14.58 9.59
N VAL A 100 -1.03 -13.88 9.14
CA VAL A 100 -1.09 -12.42 9.02
C VAL A 100 -2.07 -11.81 10.01
N LYS A 101 -3.13 -12.54 10.34
CA LYS A 101 -4.22 -12.07 11.19
C LYS A 101 -3.68 -11.49 12.50
N GLY A 102 -4.00 -10.22 12.75
CA GLY A 102 -3.57 -9.48 13.94
C GLY A 102 -2.17 -8.85 13.85
N LEU A 103 -1.43 -9.04 12.76
CA LEU A 103 -0.13 -8.38 12.54
C LEU A 103 -0.25 -7.00 11.91
N ILE A 104 -1.27 -6.78 11.08
CA ILE A 104 -1.56 -5.46 10.50
C ILE A 104 -2.31 -4.64 11.57
N PRO A 105 -1.74 -3.54 12.08
CA PRO A 105 -2.42 -2.73 13.10
C PRO A 105 -3.66 -2.04 12.52
N GLU A 106 -4.60 -1.71 13.40
CA GLU A 106 -5.79 -0.94 13.03
C GLU A 106 -5.42 0.40 12.39
N THR A 107 -6.20 0.80 11.37
CA THR A 107 -5.98 2.03 10.60
C THR A 107 -5.81 3.25 11.49
N GLU A 108 -6.65 3.42 12.51
CA GLU A 108 -6.59 4.54 13.47
C GLU A 108 -5.24 4.63 14.20
N ARG A 109 -4.66 3.49 14.55
CA ARG A 109 -3.34 3.44 15.20
C ARG A 109 -2.25 3.83 14.20
N LEU A 110 -2.36 3.38 12.96
CA LEU A 110 -1.42 3.72 11.89
C LEU A 110 -1.53 5.19 11.47
N VAL A 111 -2.73 5.79 11.48
CA VAL A 111 -2.93 7.23 11.23
C VAL A 111 -2.20 8.06 12.29
N LYS A 112 -2.30 7.68 13.58
CA LYS A 112 -1.54 8.35 14.65
C LYS A 112 -0.02 8.22 14.43
N LEU A 113 0.46 7.05 14.03
CA LEU A 113 1.87 6.83 13.70
C LEU A 113 2.30 7.66 12.48
N SER A 114 1.46 7.71 11.44
CA SER A 114 1.69 8.47 10.21
C SER A 114 1.92 9.95 10.51
N LYS A 115 1.10 10.56 11.36
CA LYS A 115 1.27 11.97 11.80
C LYS A 115 2.62 12.20 12.48
N ALA A 116 3.06 11.28 13.33
CA ALA A 116 4.37 11.37 13.97
C ALA A 116 5.54 11.23 12.96
N LEU A 117 5.39 10.35 11.97
CA LEU A 117 6.37 10.17 10.90
C LEU A 117 6.41 11.35 9.93
N GLN A 118 5.26 11.93 9.59
CA GLN A 118 5.13 13.11 8.75
C GLN A 118 5.96 14.27 9.32
N ILE A 119 5.85 14.55 10.62
CA ILE A 119 6.65 15.59 11.30
C ILE A 119 8.15 15.30 11.14
N LYS A 120 8.57 14.04 11.38
CA LYS A 120 9.97 13.63 11.27
C LYS A 120 10.50 13.76 9.84
N TRP A 121 9.74 13.30 8.86
CA TRP A 121 10.13 13.35 7.45
C TRP A 121 10.21 14.78 6.93
N ARG A 122 9.25 15.65 7.28
CA ARG A 122 9.33 17.10 6.96
C ARG A 122 10.56 17.76 7.59
N ALA A 123 10.86 17.45 8.84
CA ALA A 123 12.04 17.98 9.52
C ALA A 123 13.37 17.49 8.91
N ALA A 124 13.38 16.34 8.23
CA ALA A 124 14.53 15.84 7.49
C ALA A 124 14.70 16.52 6.12
N VAL A 125 13.59 16.92 5.48
CA VAL A 125 13.61 17.64 4.19
C VAL A 125 14.09 19.09 4.36
N GLY A 126 13.80 19.75 5.49
CA GLY A 126 14.25 21.12 5.78
C GLY A 126 15.71 21.28 6.25
N LYS A 127 16.54 20.22 6.17
CA LYS A 127 17.95 20.22 6.62
C LYS A 127 18.99 20.18 5.48
N ILE A 128 18.59 20.49 4.25
CA ILE A 128 19.47 20.59 3.08
C ILE A 128 19.57 22.05 2.64
#